data_AF-A0A6P1L044-F1
#
_entry.id   AF-A0A6P1L044-F1
#
_cell.length_a   1.000
_cell.length_b   1.000
_cell.length_c   1.000
_cell.angle_alpha   90.00
_cell.angle_beta   90.00
_cell.angle_gamma   90.00
#
_symmetry.space_group_name_H-M   'P 1'
#
loop_
_entity.id
_entity.type
_entity.pdbx_description
1 polymer ?
#
loop_
_entity_poly.entity_id
_entity_poly.type
_entity_poly.pdbx_seq_one_letter_code
_entity_poly.pdbx_strand_id
1 'polypeptide(L)' 'MTQEKQPSDGIKRSKGKFDPLKETRQWSAAVSEERCKRIARNTFKRLVEIIDTEDEPLPIVCIFEDYPDD' A
#
# COMPACT_ATOMS: atom_id res chain seq x y z
N MET A 1 14.10 -22.04 4.07
CA MET A 1 12.88 -21.30 3.70
C MET A 1 13.19 -19.84 3.90
N THR A 2 13.38 -19.12 2.81
CA THR A 2 14.03 -17.80 2.82
C THR A 2 13.09 -16.79 3.47
N GLN A 3 13.48 -16.29 4.64
CA GLN A 3 12.86 -15.15 5.30
C GLN A 3 13.08 -13.95 4.38
N GLU A 4 12.07 -13.61 3.58
CA GLU A 4 12.06 -12.43 2.75
C GLU A 4 12.29 -11.22 3.67
N LYS A 5 13.45 -10.57 3.53
CA LYS A 5 13.74 -9.33 4.25
C LYS A 5 12.66 -8.32 3.87
N GLN A 6 11.70 -8.08 4.75
CA GLN A 6 10.87 -6.88 4.68
C GLN A 6 11.84 -5.70 4.57
N PRO A 7 11.75 -4.84 3.54
CA PRO A 7 12.54 -3.63 3.52
C PRO A 7 12.17 -2.82 4.78
N SER A 8 13.18 -2.30 5.48
CA SER A 8 13.09 -1.57 6.75
C SER A 8 12.31 -0.24 6.68
N ASP A 9 11.51 -0.07 5.64
CA ASP A 9 10.72 1.11 5.31
C ASP A 9 9.42 1.21 6.14
N GLY A 10 9.15 0.21 6.99
CA GLY A 10 7.95 0.17 7.85
C GLY A 10 6.64 -0.06 7.09
N ILE A 11 6.70 -0.43 5.81
CA ILE A 11 5.52 -0.74 4.99
C ILE A 11 5.13 -2.21 5.16
N LYS A 12 3.89 -2.46 5.60
CA LYS A 12 3.31 -3.80 5.63
C LYS A 12 2.97 -4.27 4.22
N ARG A 13 3.34 -5.52 3.89
CA ARG A 13 3.02 -6.14 2.59
C ARG A 13 2.16 -7.36 2.83
N SER A 14 1.09 -7.53 2.06
CA SER A 14 0.17 -8.65 2.18
C SER A 14 -0.35 -9.05 0.81
N LYS A 15 -0.77 -10.30 0.64
CA LYS A 15 -1.45 -10.78 -0.56
C LYS A 15 -2.88 -11.18 -0.21
N GLY A 16 -3.84 -10.91 -1.08
CA GLY A 16 -5.22 -11.34 -0.93
C GLY A 16 -6.27 -10.29 -1.31
N LYS A 17 -7.54 -10.62 -1.03
CA LYS A 17 -8.67 -9.75 -1.38
C LYS A 17 -8.68 -8.47 -0.55
N PHE A 18 -8.90 -7.34 -1.21
CA PHE A 18 -9.11 -6.05 -0.59
C PHE A 18 -10.60 -5.69 -0.60
N ASP A 19 -11.14 -5.33 0.57
CA ASP A 19 -12.53 -4.88 0.74
C ASP A 19 -12.57 -3.34 0.84
N PRO A 20 -12.76 -2.60 -0.28
CA PRO A 20 -12.75 -1.12 -0.26
C PRO A 20 -13.86 -0.51 0.60
N LEU A 21 -14.92 -1.26 0.87
CA LEU A 21 -16.06 -0.83 1.70
C LEU A 21 -15.80 -0.95 3.20
N LYS A 22 -14.83 -1.77 3.61
CA LYS A 22 -14.46 -1.96 5.03
C LYS A 22 -13.20 -1.18 5.41
N GLU A 23 -12.42 -0.75 4.43
CA GLU A 23 -11.21 0.04 4.66
C GLU A 23 -11.57 1.50 4.97
N THR A 24 -11.20 1.95 6.17
CA THR A 24 -11.44 3.32 6.64
C THR A 24 -10.27 4.25 6.32
N ARG A 25 -9.07 3.70 6.08
CA ARG A 25 -7.87 4.47 5.73
C ARG A 25 -7.94 4.94 4.28
N GLN A 26 -7.13 5.93 3.93
CA GLN A 26 -7.02 6.34 2.53
C GLN A 26 -6.35 5.25 1.72
N TRP A 27 -6.87 4.93 0.54
CA TRP A 27 -6.29 3.91 -0.31
C TRP A 27 -6.37 4.28 -1.78
N SER A 28 -5.56 3.61 -2.60
CA SER A 28 -5.60 3.75 -4.05
C SER A 28 -5.16 2.45 -4.73
N ALA A 29 -5.79 2.09 -5.84
CA ALA A 29 -5.34 0.99 -6.68
C ALA A 29 -4.22 1.44 -7.63
N ALA A 30 -3.28 0.56 -7.90
CA ALA A 30 -2.05 0.82 -8.63
C ALA A 30 -1.59 -0.39 -9.44
N VAL A 31 -0.83 -0.12 -10.50
CA VAL A 31 -0.19 -1.16 -11.32
C VAL A 31 1.01 -1.82 -10.64
N SER A 32 1.62 -1.16 -9.65
CA SER A 32 2.88 -1.61 -9.00
C SER A 32 3.14 -0.87 -7.67
N GLU A 33 3.98 -1.43 -6.80
CA GLU A 33 4.43 -0.80 -5.54
C GLU A 33 5.09 0.57 -5.77
N GLU A 34 5.86 0.73 -6.85
CA GLU A 34 6.51 2.01 -7.18
C GLU A 34 5.48 3.12 -7.40
N ARG A 35 4.31 2.79 -7.96
CA ARG A 35 3.23 3.74 -8.15
C ARG A 35 2.61 4.14 -6.81
N CYS A 36 2.47 3.21 -5.86
CA CYS A 36 2.06 3.53 -4.48
C CYS A 36 2.99 4.56 -3.84
N LYS A 37 4.31 4.36 -3.96
CA LYS A 37 5.30 5.30 -3.41
C LYS A 37 5.22 6.68 -4.04
N ARG A 38 4.95 6.76 -5.35
CA ARG A 38 4.73 8.05 -6.04
C ARG A 38 3.45 8.74 -5.59
N ILE A 39 2.36 7.99 -5.40
CA ILE A 39 1.09 8.53 -4.91
C ILE A 39 1.28 9.13 -3.52
N ALA A 40 1.86 8.36 -2.58
CA ALA A 40 2.19 8.82 -1.23
C ALA A 40 2.95 10.14 -1.21
N ARG A 41 4.03 10.23 -2.00
CA ARG A 41 4.84 11.46 -2.14
C ARG A 41 4.03 12.65 -2.68
N ASN A 42 3.20 12.41 -3.70
CA ASN A 42 2.40 13.47 -4.33
C ASN A 42 1.26 13.95 -3.43
N THR A 43 0.72 13.08 -2.58
CA THR A 43 -0.39 13.42 -1.68
C THR A 43 0.06 13.83 -0.29
N PHE A 44 1.38 13.95 -0.04
CA PHE A 44 1.96 14.17 1.29
C PHE A 44 1.41 13.20 2.34
N LYS A 45 1.28 11.92 1.96
CA LYS A 45 0.82 10.85 2.85
C LYS A 45 1.91 9.80 3.04
N ARG A 46 1.82 9.08 4.15
CA ARG A 46 2.67 7.93 4.41
C ARG A 46 2.06 6.68 3.80
N LEU A 47 2.81 5.97 2.96
CA LEU A 47 2.46 4.61 2.53
C LEU A 47 2.71 3.65 3.70
N VAL A 48 1.68 2.94 4.15
CA VAL A 48 1.77 2.07 5.34
C VAL A 48 1.51 0.61 5.03
N GLU A 49 0.71 0.33 4.00
CA GLU A 49 0.40 -1.04 3.60
C GLU A 49 0.25 -1.15 2.09
N ILE A 50 0.68 -2.29 1.56
CA ILE A 50 0.58 -2.68 0.17
C ILE A 50 -0.07 -4.06 0.14
N ILE A 51 -1.18 -4.17 -0.58
CA ILE A 51 -1.94 -5.41 -0.73
C ILE A 51 -1.90 -5.81 -2.21
N ASP A 52 -1.31 -6.96 -2.50
CA ASP A 52 -1.34 -7.56 -3.83
C ASP A 52 -2.62 -8.39 -3.96
N THR A 53 -3.57 -7.87 -4.73
CA THR A 53 -4.87 -8.50 -4.99
C THR A 53 -4.83 -9.45 -6.17
N GLU A 54 -3.77 -9.40 -6.98
CA GLU A 54 -3.63 -10.11 -8.26
C GLU A 54 -4.80 -9.83 -9.24
N ASP A 55 -5.55 -8.74 -9.00
CA ASP A 55 -6.75 -8.36 -9.77
C ASP A 55 -6.39 -7.34 -10.86
N GLU A 56 -6.34 -7.79 -12.11
CA GLU A 56 -6.02 -6.92 -13.24
C GLU A 56 -7.19 -5.97 -13.58
N PRO A 57 -6.93 -4.72 -14.01
CA PRO A 57 -5.64 -4.17 -14.45
C PRO A 57 -4.81 -3.47 -13.38
N LEU A 58 -5.29 -3.39 -12.13
CA LEU A 58 -4.63 -2.70 -11.02
C LEU A 58 -4.44 -3.67 -9.83
N PRO A 59 -3.48 -4.60 -9.93
CA PRO A 59 -3.36 -5.71 -8.98
C PRO A 59 -2.82 -5.29 -7.61
N ILE A 60 -2.42 -4.03 -7.42
CA ILE A 60 -1.86 -3.55 -6.16
C ILE A 60 -2.79 -2.52 -5.54
N VAL A 61 -3.11 -2.69 -4.26
CA VAL A 61 -3.78 -1.67 -3.45
C VAL A 61 -2.76 -1.07 -2.49
N CYS A 62 -2.68 0.25 -2.51
CA CYS A 62 -1.84 1.07 -1.65
C CYS A 62 -2.71 1.65 -0.53
N ILE A 63 -2.30 1.48 0.73
CA ILE A 63 -2.96 2.09 1.89
C ILE A 63 -2.06 3.18 2.46
N PHE A 64 -2.68 4.32 2.74
CA PHE A 64 -2.02 5.52 3.20
C PHE A 64 -2.59 6.01 4.52
N GLU A 65 -1.72 6.62 5.32
CA GLU A 65 -2.08 7.35 6.51
C GLU A 65 -1.51 8.77 6.43
N ASP A 66 -2.12 9.68 7.18
CA ASP A 66 -1.54 11.01 7.37
C ASP A 66 -0.22 10.89 8.15
N TYR A 67 0.69 11.84 7.94
CA TYR A 67 1.85 11.92 8.82
C TYR A 67 1.36 12.29 10.22
N PRO A 68 1.86 11.65 11.30
CA PRO A 68 1.54 12.10 12.64
C PRO A 68 1.98 13.58 12.73
N ASP A 69 1.01 14.44 13.04
CA ASP A 69 1.27 15.83 13.45
C ASP A 69 2.08 15.72 14.75
N ASP A 70 3.28 16.32 14.77
CA ASP A 70 4.19 16.31 15.93
C ASP A 70 3.62 17.13 17.10
#